data_AF-A0A8C5YVV3-F1
#
_entry.id   AF-A0A8C5YVV3-F1
#
_cell.length_a   1.000
_cell.length_b   1.000
_cell.length_c   1.000
_cell.angle_alpha   90.00
_cell.angle_beta   90.00
_cell.angle_gamma   90.00
#
_symmetry.space_group_name_H-M   'P 1'
#
loop_
_entity.id
_entity.type
_entity.pdbx_description
1 polymer ?
#
loop_
_entity_poly.entity_id
_entity_poly.type
_entity_poly.pdbx_seq_one_letter_code
_entity_poly.pdbx_strand_id
1 'polypeptide(L)'
;MQEKVKNNGKLAKQELQDREAVETQINSVKSWVQETKEYLGNPTIQVDAQLEELQTLLTEATNHRQNIEKMAEEQKEKYLGLYTILPSEISLQLAEVALDLKIYEQIQNKVKEVEWSKAMSQEYGQQIQKIAKDLTTILTKLKAKTENLAQAKADQKMLGEELDGCNLKLIELDAAVQKFSEQNSQLGKPLVNKIGKLTELHQQTLRQAENRFSKLNQAASHVEEYNEMLELILKWIEKAKDLVHGNIAWNSASQLREQYILHQTLLEESEEIYTDLEAMTEKLQYLSSVYCTEKMSQQVVELGRETEELRQTIKIRMQNLQDAAKDMKKFEAELKNLQAALEQAQTTLTSPEVGRLSLKEQLSHRQHLLSEMESLKPKVQAVQLCQSALRIPEDVVASLPLCHAALRLQEEASRLQHTAIQQCNIMQAGQTRGHQQHPGAASPDFSARGEMEVVAKHQGEDTGLIGD
;
A
#
# COMPACT_ATOMS: atom_id res chain seq x y z
N MET A 1 -81.03 73.59 64.11
CA MET A 1 -80.66 73.68 62.68
C MET A 1 -79.14 73.69 62.45
N GLN A 2 -78.34 74.49 63.18
CA GLN A 2 -76.88 74.56 62.99
C GLN A 2 -76.12 73.24 63.20
N GLU A 3 -76.52 72.38 64.14
CA GLU A 3 -75.87 71.07 64.35
C GLU A 3 -76.11 70.06 63.22
N LYS A 4 -77.32 70.02 62.64
CA LYS A 4 -77.63 69.18 61.46
C LYS A 4 -76.83 69.61 60.23
N VAL A 5 -76.65 70.91 60.03
CA VAL A 5 -75.82 71.46 58.94
C VAL A 5 -74.33 71.15 59.17
N LYS A 6 -73.84 71.23 60.42
CA LYS A 6 -72.47 70.83 60.79
C LYS A 6 -72.21 69.33 60.59
N ASN A 7 -73.16 68.45 60.96
CA ASN A 7 -73.04 67.01 60.75
C ASN A 7 -73.11 66.64 59.26
N ASN A 8 -74.03 67.22 58.50
CA ASN A 8 -74.11 67.01 57.05
C ASN A 8 -72.86 67.51 56.33
N GLY A 9 -72.27 68.63 56.76
CA GLY A 9 -71.00 69.14 56.20
C GLY A 9 -69.80 68.24 56.50
N LYS A 10 -69.75 67.60 57.68
CA LYS A 10 -68.72 66.59 58.00
C LYS A 10 -68.89 65.32 57.17
N LEU A 11 -70.12 64.83 57.02
CA LEU A 11 -70.42 63.64 56.21
C LEU A 11 -70.09 63.86 54.73
N ALA A 12 -70.42 65.04 54.18
CA ALA A 12 -70.07 65.39 52.81
C ALA A 12 -68.55 65.51 52.59
N LYS A 13 -67.80 65.98 53.59
CA LYS A 13 -66.34 66.06 53.53
C LYS A 13 -65.68 64.68 53.59
N GLN A 14 -66.15 63.81 54.47
CA GLN A 14 -65.68 62.42 54.53
C GLN A 14 -65.97 61.69 53.23
N GLU A 15 -67.16 61.91 52.67
CA GLU A 15 -67.55 61.32 51.40
C GLU A 15 -66.62 61.76 50.26
N LEU A 16 -66.30 63.05 50.13
CA LEU A 16 -65.34 63.51 49.12
C LEU A 16 -63.95 62.87 49.29
N GLN A 17 -63.49 62.70 50.54
CA GLN A 17 -62.21 62.04 50.82
C GLN A 17 -62.22 60.54 50.44
N ASP A 18 -63.32 59.84 50.72
CA ASP A 18 -63.48 58.44 50.33
C ASP A 18 -63.48 58.29 48.80
N ARG A 19 -64.11 59.23 48.08
CA ARG A 19 -64.11 59.25 46.61
C ARG A 19 -62.72 59.52 46.04
N GLU A 20 -62.00 60.48 46.60
CA GLU A 20 -60.62 60.80 46.21
C GLU A 20 -59.68 59.60 46.46
N ALA A 21 -59.90 58.84 47.55
CA ALA A 21 -59.15 57.60 47.81
C ALA A 21 -59.42 56.51 46.75
N VAL A 22 -60.68 56.35 46.33
CA VAL A 22 -61.07 55.43 45.23
C VAL A 22 -60.43 55.87 43.92
N GLU A 23 -60.54 57.15 43.57
CA GLU A 23 -59.95 57.73 42.37
C GLU A 23 -58.42 57.57 42.35
N THR A 24 -57.75 57.78 43.48
CA THR A 24 -56.30 57.57 43.61
C THR A 24 -55.90 56.12 43.31
N GLN A 25 -56.66 55.16 43.82
CA GLN A 25 -56.40 53.74 43.54
C GLN A 25 -56.67 53.39 42.08
N ILE A 26 -57.76 53.89 41.48
CA ILE A 26 -58.06 53.70 40.05
C ILE A 26 -56.95 54.28 39.17
N ASN A 27 -56.49 55.50 39.48
CA ASN A 27 -55.43 56.16 38.73
C ASN A 27 -54.10 55.41 38.82
N SER A 28 -53.76 54.83 39.97
CA SER A 28 -52.58 53.96 40.10
C SER A 28 -52.66 52.74 39.17
N VAL A 29 -53.83 52.12 39.03
CA VAL A 29 -54.03 50.99 38.11
C VAL A 29 -53.94 51.45 36.66
N LYS A 30 -54.55 52.60 36.31
CA LYS A 30 -54.48 53.18 34.96
C LYS A 30 -53.02 53.47 34.54
N SER A 31 -52.20 54.02 35.45
CA SER A 31 -50.75 54.23 35.21
C SER A 31 -50.02 52.93 34.95
N TRP A 32 -50.24 51.91 35.78
CA TRP A 32 -49.63 50.58 35.61
C TRP A 32 -50.03 49.92 34.27
N VAL A 33 -51.30 50.04 33.86
CA VAL A 33 -51.76 49.50 32.56
C VAL A 33 -51.01 50.19 31.41
N GLN A 34 -50.81 51.50 31.48
CA GLN A 34 -50.10 52.25 30.45
C GLN A 34 -48.63 51.82 30.34
N GLU A 35 -47.93 51.73 31.47
CA GLU A 35 -46.53 51.26 31.53
C GLU A 35 -46.39 49.83 30.97
N THR A 36 -47.31 48.94 31.36
CA THR A 36 -47.35 47.55 30.87
C THR A 36 -47.59 47.50 29.36
N LYS A 37 -48.47 48.35 28.83
CA LYS A 37 -48.76 48.42 27.40
C LYS A 37 -47.55 48.88 26.59
N GLU A 38 -46.79 49.84 27.11
CA GLU A 38 -45.53 50.28 26.51
C GLU A 38 -44.49 49.17 26.49
N TYR A 39 -44.34 48.43 27.60
CA TYR A 39 -43.46 47.27 27.67
C TYR A 39 -43.83 46.17 26.66
N LEU A 40 -45.11 45.81 26.57
CA LEU A 40 -45.59 44.79 25.61
C LEU A 40 -45.33 45.18 24.15
N GLY A 41 -45.30 46.48 23.85
CA GLY A 41 -45.04 47.01 22.51
C GLY A 41 -43.58 46.87 22.06
N ASN A 42 -42.62 46.90 22.98
CA ASN A 42 -41.21 46.76 22.65
C ASN A 42 -40.35 46.19 23.81
N PRO A 43 -40.47 44.87 24.08
CA PRO A 43 -39.65 44.24 25.11
C PRO A 43 -38.18 44.22 24.68
N THR A 44 -37.32 44.90 25.45
CA THR A 44 -35.88 45.05 25.12
C THR A 44 -35.00 44.02 25.83
N ILE A 45 -35.57 43.22 26.72
CA ILE A 45 -34.85 42.23 27.53
C ILE A 45 -34.74 40.87 26.82
N GLN A 46 -33.86 40.01 27.34
CA GLN A 46 -33.67 38.66 26.82
C GLN A 46 -34.93 37.81 27.02
N VAL A 47 -35.24 36.90 26.09
CA VAL A 47 -36.43 36.04 26.10
C VAL A 47 -36.71 35.33 27.43
N ASP A 48 -35.69 34.82 28.13
CA ASP A 48 -35.89 34.14 29.42
C ASP A 48 -36.34 35.13 30.51
N ALA A 49 -35.68 36.29 30.59
CA ALA A 49 -36.09 37.37 31.50
C ALA A 49 -37.44 37.98 31.10
N GLN A 50 -37.75 38.02 29.79
CA GLN A 50 -39.04 38.46 29.28
C GLN A 50 -40.17 37.55 29.76
N LEU A 51 -39.97 36.24 29.77
CA LEU A 51 -40.97 35.31 30.24
C LEU A 51 -41.25 35.47 31.74
N GLU A 52 -40.20 35.62 32.57
CA GLU A 52 -40.32 35.86 34.01
C GLU A 52 -41.05 37.18 34.31
N GLU A 53 -40.70 38.24 33.58
CA GLU A 53 -41.35 39.55 33.71
C GLU A 53 -42.83 39.48 33.31
N LEU A 54 -43.16 38.84 32.19
CA LEU A 54 -44.55 38.67 31.75
C LEU A 54 -45.38 37.83 32.73
N GLN A 55 -44.79 36.84 33.39
CA GLN A 55 -45.46 36.06 34.44
C GLN A 55 -45.71 36.90 35.70
N THR A 56 -44.78 37.79 36.04
CA THR A 56 -44.95 38.77 37.13
C THR A 56 -46.08 39.74 36.80
N LEU A 57 -46.06 40.35 35.62
CA LEU A 57 -47.12 41.25 35.13
C LEU A 57 -48.49 40.56 35.04
N LEU A 58 -48.54 39.27 34.69
CA LEU A 58 -49.79 38.50 34.66
C LEU A 58 -50.36 38.31 36.09
N THR A 59 -49.49 38.11 37.07
CA THR A 59 -49.86 38.02 38.49
C THR A 59 -50.36 39.36 39.00
N GLU A 60 -49.66 40.45 38.67
CA GLU A 60 -50.08 41.83 38.99
C GLU A 60 -51.43 42.18 38.34
N ALA A 61 -51.61 41.89 37.05
CA ALA A 61 -52.88 42.07 36.33
C ALA A 61 -54.05 41.34 37.03
N THR A 62 -53.80 40.12 37.50
CA THR A 62 -54.79 39.32 38.24
C THR A 62 -55.18 39.99 39.55
N ASN A 63 -54.19 40.47 40.30
CA ASN A 63 -54.41 41.18 41.56
C ASN A 63 -55.17 42.51 41.32
N HIS A 64 -54.79 43.29 40.32
CA HIS A 64 -55.48 44.53 39.97
C HIS A 64 -56.94 44.29 39.55
N ARG A 65 -57.22 43.24 38.77
CA ARG A 65 -58.59 42.85 38.39
C ARG A 65 -59.44 42.47 39.61
N GLN A 66 -58.90 41.66 40.52
CA GLN A 66 -59.58 41.29 41.76
C GLN A 66 -59.81 42.51 42.67
N ASN A 67 -58.84 43.42 42.76
CA ASN A 67 -58.96 44.64 43.57
C ASN A 67 -60.02 45.59 43.02
N ILE A 68 -60.07 45.81 41.70
CA ILE A 68 -61.10 46.66 41.07
C ILE A 68 -62.49 46.03 41.18
N GLU A 69 -62.61 44.71 41.03
CA GLU A 69 -63.89 43.99 41.22
C GLU A 69 -64.39 44.11 42.67
N LYS A 70 -63.48 43.91 43.64
CA LYS A 70 -63.78 44.12 45.07
C LYS A 70 -64.18 45.57 45.36
N MET A 71 -63.43 46.54 44.83
CA MET A 71 -63.72 47.97 45.00
C MET A 71 -65.08 48.34 44.40
N ALA A 72 -65.42 47.81 43.23
CA ALA A 72 -66.71 48.04 42.60
C ALA A 72 -67.87 47.51 43.46
N GLU A 73 -67.72 46.32 44.05
CA GLU A 73 -68.72 45.77 44.97
C GLU A 73 -68.79 46.56 46.28
N GLU A 74 -67.65 46.92 46.89
CA GLU A 74 -67.60 47.75 48.10
C GLU A 74 -68.27 49.11 47.90
N GLN A 75 -68.01 49.78 46.76
CA GLN A 75 -68.68 51.03 46.43
C GLN A 75 -70.19 50.81 46.25
N LYS A 76 -70.59 49.79 45.49
CA LYS A 76 -72.01 49.46 45.28
C LYS A 76 -72.75 49.18 46.60
N GLU A 77 -72.16 48.38 47.49
CA GLU A 77 -72.69 48.10 48.83
C GLU A 77 -72.77 49.36 49.69
N LYS A 78 -71.72 50.20 49.68
CA LYS A 78 -71.69 51.48 50.42
C LYS A 78 -72.87 52.38 50.04
N TYR A 79 -73.09 52.65 48.75
CA TYR A 79 -74.16 53.55 48.33
C TYR A 79 -75.55 52.94 48.45
N LEU A 80 -75.68 51.61 48.30
CA LEU A 80 -76.90 50.88 48.59
C LEU A 80 -77.30 51.02 50.08
N GLY A 81 -76.34 50.88 51.00
CA GLY A 81 -76.56 51.08 52.43
C GLY A 81 -76.92 52.53 52.81
N LEU A 82 -76.52 53.51 51.99
CA LEU A 82 -76.91 54.91 52.13
C LEU A 82 -78.27 55.24 51.48
N TYR A 83 -78.94 54.28 50.84
CA TYR A 83 -80.16 54.47 50.04
C TYR A 83 -80.01 55.55 48.94
N THR A 84 -78.82 55.60 48.32
CA THR A 84 -78.49 56.57 47.26
C THR A 84 -77.91 55.87 46.03
N ILE A 85 -77.90 56.56 44.89
CA ILE A 85 -77.33 56.03 43.65
C ILE A 85 -75.80 56.25 43.69
N LEU A 86 -75.04 55.24 43.26
CA LEU A 86 -73.59 55.35 43.04
C LEU A 86 -73.30 56.54 42.10
N PRO A 87 -72.37 57.45 42.44
CA PRO A 87 -72.00 58.57 41.58
C PRO A 87 -71.54 58.09 40.21
N SER A 88 -72.04 58.74 39.16
CA SER A 88 -71.75 58.37 37.78
C SER A 88 -70.25 58.43 37.47
N GLU A 89 -69.52 59.38 38.06
CA GLU A 89 -68.07 59.51 37.90
C GLU A 89 -67.33 58.24 38.35
N ILE A 90 -67.64 57.74 39.55
CA ILE A 90 -67.01 56.53 40.10
C ILE A 90 -67.43 55.30 39.29
N SER A 91 -68.70 55.20 38.93
CA SER A 91 -69.19 54.11 38.09
C SER A 91 -68.50 54.08 36.73
N LEU A 92 -68.26 55.26 36.13
CA LEU A 92 -67.57 55.38 34.85
C LEU A 92 -66.09 55.00 34.99
N GLN A 93 -65.40 55.57 35.98
CA GLN A 93 -63.98 55.28 36.22
C GLN A 93 -63.72 53.78 36.51
N LEU A 94 -64.60 53.13 37.29
CA LEU A 94 -64.53 51.69 37.54
C LEU A 94 -64.77 50.86 36.28
N ALA A 95 -65.72 51.27 35.43
CA ALA A 95 -65.98 50.58 34.17
C ALA A 95 -64.83 50.76 33.16
N GLU A 96 -64.27 51.96 33.06
CA GLU A 96 -63.10 52.26 32.23
C GLU A 96 -61.89 51.45 32.65
N VAL A 97 -61.52 51.46 33.93
CA VAL A 97 -60.34 50.72 34.41
C VAL A 97 -60.54 49.20 34.30
N ALA A 98 -61.79 48.71 34.45
CA ALA A 98 -62.10 47.31 34.19
C ALA A 98 -61.93 46.94 32.70
N LEU A 99 -62.21 47.86 31.77
CA LEU A 99 -61.93 47.68 30.35
C LEU A 99 -60.42 47.74 30.06
N ASP A 100 -59.70 48.67 30.67
CA ASP A 100 -58.24 48.81 30.54
C ASP A 100 -57.52 47.53 31.02
N LEU A 101 -58.02 46.90 32.08
CA LEU A 101 -57.51 45.64 32.61
C LEU A 101 -57.71 44.42 31.69
N LYS A 102 -58.39 44.57 30.54
CA LYS A 102 -58.33 43.57 29.45
C LYS A 102 -56.92 43.41 28.88
N ILE A 103 -55.97 44.29 29.25
CA ILE A 103 -54.53 44.06 29.04
C ILE A 103 -54.07 42.70 29.59
N TYR A 104 -54.75 42.14 30.60
CA TYR A 104 -54.54 40.77 31.07
C TYR A 104 -54.50 39.74 29.91
N GLU A 105 -55.45 39.82 28.98
CA GLU A 105 -55.52 38.89 27.83
C GLU A 105 -54.34 39.11 26.88
N GLN A 106 -53.89 40.35 26.72
CA GLN A 106 -52.72 40.69 25.91
C GLN A 106 -51.44 40.12 26.53
N ILE A 107 -51.26 40.29 27.85
CA ILE A 107 -50.12 39.70 28.59
C ILE A 107 -50.16 38.18 28.47
N GLN A 108 -51.32 37.55 28.70
CA GLN A 108 -51.47 36.10 28.63
C GLN A 108 -51.17 35.55 27.23
N ASN A 109 -51.62 36.22 26.18
CA ASN A 109 -51.30 35.84 24.81
C ASN A 109 -49.81 36.00 24.51
N LYS A 110 -49.17 37.05 25.03
CA LYS A 110 -47.74 37.26 24.86
C LYS A 110 -46.89 36.21 25.58
N VAL A 111 -47.28 35.81 26.78
CA VAL A 111 -46.66 34.67 27.51
C VAL A 111 -46.69 33.41 26.63
N LYS A 112 -47.87 33.04 26.12
CA LYS A 112 -48.03 31.85 25.27
C LYS A 112 -47.17 31.92 24.00
N GLU A 113 -47.11 33.09 23.35
CA GLU A 113 -46.29 33.32 22.16
C GLU A 113 -44.80 33.11 22.44
N VAL A 114 -44.30 33.68 23.55
CA VAL A 114 -42.90 33.56 23.98
C VAL A 114 -42.55 32.12 24.40
N GLU A 115 -43.42 31.44 25.13
CA GLU A 115 -43.24 30.03 25.49
C GLU A 115 -43.19 29.14 24.25
N TRP A 116 -44.10 29.37 23.31
CA TRP A 116 -44.15 28.62 22.06
C TRP A 116 -42.88 28.85 21.22
N SER A 117 -42.42 30.09 21.06
CA SER A 117 -41.22 30.40 20.28
C SER A 117 -39.96 29.81 20.92
N LYS A 118 -39.87 29.83 22.25
CA LYS A 118 -38.79 29.17 23.01
C LYS A 118 -38.79 27.65 22.80
N ALA A 119 -39.95 27.00 22.93
CA ALA A 119 -40.07 25.56 22.69
C ALA A 119 -39.66 25.20 21.24
N MET A 120 -40.09 26.00 20.26
CA MET A 120 -39.75 25.77 18.87
C MET A 120 -38.25 25.98 18.58
N SER A 121 -37.64 26.99 19.20
CA SER A 121 -36.20 27.20 19.11
C SER A 121 -35.40 25.99 19.64
N GLN A 122 -35.85 25.39 20.75
CA GLN A 122 -35.23 24.19 21.30
C GLN A 122 -35.35 22.98 20.37
N GLU A 123 -36.52 22.76 19.78
CA GLU A 123 -36.75 21.68 18.80
C GLU A 123 -35.84 21.82 17.58
N TYR A 124 -35.75 23.01 16.98
CA TYR A 124 -34.79 23.25 15.89
C TYR A 124 -33.35 23.01 16.35
N GLY A 125 -33.00 23.40 17.58
CA GLY A 125 -31.71 23.10 18.19
C GLY A 125 -31.41 21.60 18.25
N GLN A 126 -32.39 20.77 18.59
CA GLN A 126 -32.26 19.31 18.64
C GLN A 126 -32.10 18.71 17.23
N GLN A 127 -32.87 19.19 16.25
CA GLN A 127 -32.75 18.73 14.86
C GLN A 127 -31.38 19.05 14.26
N ILE A 128 -30.86 20.26 14.51
CA ILE A 128 -29.49 20.65 14.12
C ILE A 128 -28.47 19.67 14.71
N GLN A 129 -28.56 19.37 16.02
CA GLN A 129 -27.64 18.45 16.68
C GLN A 129 -27.71 17.03 16.12
N LYS A 130 -28.92 16.57 15.78
CA LYS A 130 -29.13 15.25 15.17
C LYS A 130 -28.43 15.16 13.81
N ILE A 131 -28.67 16.12 12.92
CA ILE A 131 -28.03 16.15 11.60
C ILE A 131 -26.50 16.25 11.75
N ALA A 132 -26.01 17.07 12.68
CA ALA A 132 -24.56 17.18 12.96
C ALA A 132 -23.94 15.83 13.38
N LYS A 133 -24.65 15.06 14.21
CA LYS A 133 -24.23 13.72 14.63
C LYS A 133 -24.23 12.73 13.47
N ASP A 134 -25.27 12.77 12.63
CA ASP A 134 -25.38 11.91 11.44
C ASP A 134 -24.23 12.20 10.46
N LEU A 135 -23.95 13.48 10.16
CA LEU A 135 -22.81 13.89 9.33
C LEU A 135 -21.46 13.48 9.93
N THR A 136 -21.29 13.61 11.24
CA THR A 136 -20.06 13.16 11.92
C THR A 136 -19.88 11.65 11.80
N THR A 137 -20.97 10.88 11.84
CA THR A 137 -20.95 9.43 11.65
C THR A 137 -20.62 9.05 10.21
N ILE A 138 -21.15 9.79 9.23
CA ILE A 138 -20.78 9.62 7.81
C ILE A 138 -19.28 9.91 7.62
N LEU A 139 -18.76 11.01 8.20
CA LEU A 139 -17.33 11.36 8.14
C LEU A 139 -16.42 10.28 8.72
N THR A 140 -16.80 9.63 9.83
CA THR A 140 -15.99 8.55 10.40
C THR A 140 -16.02 7.30 9.52
N LYS A 141 -17.19 6.92 8.98
CA LYS A 141 -17.31 5.81 8.02
C LYS A 141 -16.53 6.08 6.72
N LEU A 142 -16.54 7.32 6.20
CA LEU A 142 -15.75 7.71 5.02
C LEU A 142 -14.23 7.57 5.22
N LYS A 143 -13.74 7.58 6.48
CA LYS A 143 -12.33 7.36 6.80
C LYS A 143 -11.96 5.90 7.01
N ALA A 144 -12.94 5.01 7.17
CA ALA A 144 -12.69 3.60 7.38
C ALA A 144 -12.17 2.93 6.10
N LYS A 145 -11.12 2.11 6.24
CA LYS A 145 -10.57 1.32 5.13
C LYS A 145 -11.16 -0.10 5.17
N THR A 146 -11.24 -0.72 4.00
CA THR A 146 -11.77 -2.09 3.85
C THR A 146 -10.80 -2.92 3.00
N GLU A 147 -10.82 -4.24 3.20
CA GLU A 147 -10.03 -5.20 2.41
C GLU A 147 -10.73 -5.61 1.10
N ASN A 148 -11.96 -5.15 0.85
CA ASN A 148 -12.74 -5.56 -0.32
C ASN A 148 -13.22 -4.32 -1.10
N LEU A 149 -12.71 -4.15 -2.32
CA LEU A 149 -13.02 -3.01 -3.17
C LEU A 149 -14.52 -2.96 -3.57
N ALA A 150 -15.15 -4.10 -3.82
CA ALA A 150 -16.58 -4.16 -4.14
C ALA A 150 -17.43 -3.71 -2.93
N GLN A 151 -17.06 -4.16 -1.73
CA GLN A 151 -17.69 -3.69 -0.50
C GLN A 151 -17.45 -2.18 -0.30
N ALA A 152 -16.23 -1.69 -0.51
CA ALA A 152 -15.90 -0.26 -0.39
C ALA A 152 -16.75 0.62 -1.32
N LYS A 153 -16.99 0.15 -2.55
CA LYS A 153 -17.86 0.83 -3.53
C LYS A 153 -19.33 0.80 -3.12
N ALA A 154 -19.81 -0.34 -2.61
CA ALA A 154 -21.17 -0.46 -2.09
C ALA A 154 -21.40 0.46 -0.88
N ASP A 155 -20.47 0.46 0.08
CA ASP A 155 -20.50 1.34 1.25
C ASP A 155 -20.46 2.82 0.83
N GLN A 156 -19.60 3.18 -0.13
CA GLN A 156 -19.53 4.54 -0.67
C GLN A 156 -20.87 4.99 -1.27
N LYS A 157 -21.58 4.10 -1.97
CA LYS A 157 -22.91 4.40 -2.51
C LYS A 157 -23.92 4.66 -1.38
N MET A 158 -23.97 3.77 -0.39
CA MET A 158 -24.84 3.94 0.78
C MET A 158 -24.56 5.23 1.55
N LEU A 159 -23.28 5.57 1.73
CA LEU A 159 -22.87 6.83 2.38
C LEU A 159 -23.28 8.06 1.59
N GLY A 160 -23.26 7.99 0.25
CA GLY A 160 -23.78 9.05 -0.62
C GLY A 160 -25.28 9.27 -0.39
N GLU A 161 -26.07 8.19 -0.35
CA GLU A 161 -27.51 8.25 -0.07
C GLU A 161 -27.82 8.79 1.34
N GLU A 162 -27.06 8.37 2.36
CA GLU A 162 -27.16 8.91 3.73
C GLU A 162 -26.84 10.43 3.76
N LEU A 163 -25.83 10.87 2.99
CA LEU A 163 -25.42 12.27 2.90
C LEU A 163 -26.47 13.14 2.19
N ASP A 164 -27.02 12.66 1.08
CA ASP A 164 -28.13 13.32 0.37
C ASP A 164 -29.36 13.46 1.27
N GLY A 165 -29.67 12.44 2.06
CA GLY A 165 -30.72 12.48 3.07
C GLY A 165 -30.47 13.52 4.17
N CYS A 166 -29.21 13.75 4.55
CA CYS A 166 -28.83 14.83 5.47
C CYS A 166 -28.99 16.21 4.81
N ASN A 167 -28.62 16.34 3.54
CA ASN A 167 -28.73 17.59 2.79
C ASN A 167 -30.20 18.04 2.66
N LEU A 168 -31.11 17.11 2.33
CA LEU A 168 -32.54 17.41 2.22
C LEU A 168 -33.10 17.95 3.55
N LYS A 169 -32.83 17.24 4.66
CA LYS A 169 -33.24 17.68 6.01
C LYS A 169 -32.64 19.03 6.39
N LEU A 170 -31.38 19.28 6.00
CA LEU A 170 -30.71 20.55 6.27
C LEU A 170 -31.36 21.71 5.52
N ILE A 171 -31.70 21.53 4.24
CA ILE A 171 -32.37 22.55 3.43
C ILE A 171 -33.75 22.88 3.99
N GLU A 172 -34.54 21.86 4.35
CA GLU A 172 -35.86 22.04 4.98
C GLU A 172 -35.75 22.78 6.33
N LEU A 173 -34.77 22.39 7.15
CA LEU A 173 -34.53 22.99 8.45
C LEU A 173 -34.02 24.44 8.35
N ASP A 174 -33.14 24.75 7.39
CA ASP A 174 -32.70 26.12 7.13
C ASP A 174 -33.89 26.99 6.77
N ALA A 175 -34.72 26.58 5.80
CA ALA A 175 -35.92 27.33 5.42
C ALA A 175 -36.88 27.58 6.60
N ALA A 176 -37.10 26.56 7.44
CA ALA A 176 -37.92 26.68 8.64
C ALA A 176 -37.31 27.65 9.68
N VAL A 177 -36.00 27.59 9.89
CA VAL A 177 -35.26 28.47 10.81
C VAL A 177 -35.23 29.91 10.30
N GLN A 178 -35.05 30.13 8.99
CA GLN A 178 -35.12 31.46 8.38
C GLN A 178 -36.48 32.11 8.64
N LYS A 179 -37.57 31.40 8.31
CA LYS A 179 -38.94 31.87 8.57
C LYS A 179 -39.21 32.13 10.06
N PHE A 180 -38.70 31.26 10.94
CA PHE A 180 -38.79 31.46 12.38
C PHE A 180 -38.02 32.72 12.84
N SER A 181 -36.85 32.99 12.26
CA SER A 181 -35.98 34.11 12.63
C SER A 181 -36.55 35.47 12.24
N GLU A 182 -37.37 35.54 11.19
CA GLU A 182 -38.10 36.74 10.78
C GLU A 182 -39.08 37.19 11.88
N GLN A 183 -39.72 36.23 12.54
CA GLN A 183 -40.70 36.48 13.61
C GLN A 183 -40.05 36.57 14.99
N ASN A 184 -38.92 35.90 15.21
CA ASN A 184 -38.28 35.73 16.52
C ASN A 184 -36.77 36.02 16.45
N SER A 185 -36.39 37.28 16.19
CA SER A 185 -35.00 37.66 15.90
C SER A 185 -33.98 37.21 16.96
N GLN A 186 -34.31 37.33 18.25
CA GLN A 186 -33.39 36.97 19.34
C GLN A 186 -33.08 35.46 19.39
N LEU A 187 -34.09 34.60 19.17
CA LEU A 187 -33.95 33.14 19.18
C LEU A 187 -33.48 32.58 17.84
N GLY A 188 -33.83 33.25 16.74
CA GLY A 188 -33.50 32.83 15.39
C GLY A 188 -32.03 33.02 15.02
N LYS A 189 -31.41 34.16 15.39
CA LYS A 189 -30.00 34.45 15.05
C LYS A 189 -29.02 33.35 15.48
N PRO A 190 -29.06 32.82 16.72
CA PRO A 190 -28.21 31.69 17.11
C PRO A 190 -28.46 30.42 16.29
N LEU A 191 -29.70 30.16 15.88
CA LEU A 191 -30.05 29.00 15.06
C LEU A 191 -29.52 29.14 13.63
N VAL A 192 -29.69 30.31 13.00
CA VAL A 192 -29.13 30.61 11.68
C VAL A 192 -27.61 30.43 11.68
N ASN A 193 -26.93 30.92 12.71
CA ASN A 193 -25.48 30.72 12.85
C ASN A 193 -25.10 29.23 12.99
N LYS A 194 -25.88 28.44 13.72
CA LYS A 194 -25.67 26.99 13.84
C LYS A 194 -25.93 26.26 12.53
N ILE A 195 -26.96 26.65 11.77
CA ILE A 195 -27.22 26.13 10.43
C ILE A 195 -26.06 26.44 9.49
N GLY A 196 -25.52 27.67 9.51
CA GLY A 196 -24.34 28.02 8.71
C GLY A 196 -23.15 27.08 8.96
N LYS A 197 -22.84 26.79 10.23
CA LYS A 197 -21.81 25.82 10.61
C LYS A 197 -22.13 24.40 10.16
N LEU A 198 -23.40 23.99 10.24
CA LEU A 198 -23.86 22.68 9.81
C LEU A 198 -23.74 22.52 8.28
N THR A 199 -24.03 23.57 7.52
CA THR A 199 -23.84 23.63 6.06
C THR A 199 -22.36 23.51 5.69
N GLU A 200 -21.46 24.16 6.43
CA GLU A 200 -20.02 24.01 6.22
C GLU A 200 -19.55 22.57 6.48
N LEU A 201 -20.03 21.96 7.57
CA LEU A 201 -19.74 20.55 7.87
C LEU A 201 -20.25 19.60 6.77
N HIS A 202 -21.47 19.84 6.27
CA HIS A 202 -22.03 19.08 5.15
C HIS A 202 -21.15 19.21 3.91
N GLN A 203 -20.76 20.43 3.52
CA GLN A 203 -19.87 20.66 2.37
C GLN A 203 -18.51 19.99 2.52
N GLN A 204 -17.93 20.01 3.72
CA GLN A 204 -16.68 19.30 4.00
C GLN A 204 -16.86 17.78 3.82
N THR A 205 -17.97 17.23 4.30
CA THR A 205 -18.31 15.81 4.19
C THR A 205 -18.51 15.40 2.74
N LEU A 206 -19.21 16.23 1.96
CA LEU A 206 -19.42 16.02 0.53
C LEU A 206 -18.10 15.95 -0.24
N ARG A 207 -17.19 16.91 -0.02
CA ARG A 207 -15.87 16.91 -0.67
C ARG A 207 -15.06 15.65 -0.34
N GLN A 208 -15.14 15.16 0.91
CA GLN A 208 -14.47 13.91 1.30
C GLN A 208 -15.11 12.69 0.61
N ALA A 209 -16.43 12.65 0.52
CA ALA A 209 -17.15 11.59 -0.18
C ALA A 209 -16.81 11.57 -1.67
N GLU A 210 -16.79 12.72 -2.34
CA GLU A 210 -16.42 12.86 -3.76
C GLU A 210 -14.96 12.44 -4.02
N ASN A 211 -14.03 12.85 -3.15
CA ASN A 211 -12.63 12.45 -3.25
C ASN A 211 -12.46 10.93 -3.08
N ARG A 212 -13.14 10.34 -2.09
CA ARG A 212 -13.12 8.89 -1.89
C ARG A 212 -13.74 8.15 -3.07
N PHE A 213 -14.86 8.64 -3.60
CA PHE A 213 -15.55 8.05 -4.75
C PHE A 213 -14.65 8.04 -6.00
N SER A 214 -14.00 9.15 -6.33
CA SER A 214 -13.11 9.22 -7.50
C SER A 214 -11.92 8.26 -7.36
N LYS A 215 -11.31 8.19 -6.17
CA LYS A 215 -10.24 7.23 -5.87
C LYS A 215 -10.70 5.78 -5.93
N LEU A 216 -11.89 5.45 -5.41
CA LEU A 216 -12.44 4.09 -5.49
C LEU A 216 -12.74 3.66 -6.93
N ASN A 217 -13.12 4.60 -7.81
CA ASN A 217 -13.30 4.31 -9.22
C ASN A 217 -11.98 3.97 -9.91
N GLN A 218 -10.91 4.71 -9.60
CA GLN A 218 -9.55 4.45 -10.12
C GLN A 218 -8.88 3.25 -9.44
N ALA A 219 -9.29 2.89 -8.23
CA ALA A 219 -8.72 1.76 -7.50
C ALA A 219 -8.90 0.42 -8.23
N ALA A 220 -9.98 0.26 -9.01
CA ALA A 220 -10.18 -0.96 -9.79
C ALA A 220 -9.11 -1.16 -10.86
N SER A 221 -8.84 -0.13 -11.66
CA SER A 221 -7.80 -0.21 -12.69
C SER A 221 -6.41 -0.37 -12.07
N HIS A 222 -6.12 0.28 -10.95
CA HIS A 222 -4.84 0.09 -10.27
C HIS A 222 -4.65 -1.31 -9.68
N VAL A 223 -5.71 -1.96 -9.22
CA VAL A 223 -5.65 -3.37 -8.78
C VAL A 223 -5.47 -4.30 -9.97
N GLU A 224 -6.12 -4.03 -11.10
CA GLU A 224 -5.92 -4.78 -12.35
C GLU A 224 -4.46 -4.66 -12.83
N GLU A 225 -3.94 -3.43 -12.96
CA GLU A 225 -2.53 -3.17 -13.32
C GLU A 225 -1.55 -3.85 -12.34
N TYR A 226 -1.83 -3.80 -11.04
CA TYR A 226 -1.04 -4.52 -10.03
C TYR A 226 -1.01 -6.03 -10.29
N ASN A 227 -2.16 -6.62 -10.61
CA ASN A 227 -2.27 -8.05 -10.85
C ASN A 227 -1.59 -8.46 -12.17
N GLU A 228 -1.64 -7.61 -13.20
CA GLU A 228 -0.91 -7.83 -14.45
C GLU A 228 0.60 -7.88 -14.22
N MET A 229 1.15 -6.91 -13.48
CA MET A 229 2.57 -6.90 -13.08
C MET A 229 2.92 -8.13 -12.22
N LEU A 230 2.06 -8.46 -11.25
CA LEU A 230 2.23 -9.66 -10.43
C LEU A 230 2.35 -10.93 -11.28
N GLU A 231 1.51 -11.08 -12.29
CA GLU A 231 1.54 -12.24 -13.20
C GLU A 231 2.85 -12.31 -14.00
N LEU A 232 3.35 -11.17 -14.49
CA LEU A 232 4.63 -11.09 -15.22
C LEU A 232 5.81 -11.51 -14.32
N ILE A 233 5.85 -10.99 -13.09
CA ILE A 233 6.91 -11.30 -12.13
C ILE A 233 6.88 -12.78 -11.75
N LEU A 234 5.70 -13.33 -11.45
CA LEU A 234 5.57 -14.75 -11.12
C LEU A 234 6.03 -15.66 -12.27
N LYS A 235 5.70 -15.31 -13.52
CA LYS A 235 6.18 -16.04 -14.71
C LYS A 235 7.70 -15.99 -14.83
N TRP A 236 8.32 -14.83 -14.58
CA TRP A 236 9.78 -14.72 -14.59
C TRP A 236 10.41 -15.55 -13.47
N ILE A 237 9.86 -15.50 -12.25
CA ILE A 237 10.34 -16.30 -11.10
C ILE A 237 10.27 -17.81 -11.43
N GLU A 238 9.17 -18.27 -12.02
CA GLU A 238 9.02 -19.66 -12.45
C GLU A 238 10.09 -20.06 -13.48
N LYS A 239 10.27 -19.26 -14.54
CA LYS A 239 11.35 -19.47 -15.54
C LYS A 239 12.73 -19.49 -14.92
N ALA A 240 13.02 -18.59 -13.98
CA ALA A 240 14.29 -18.49 -13.29
C ALA A 240 14.54 -19.71 -12.39
N LYS A 241 13.52 -20.19 -11.68
CA LYS A 241 13.61 -21.44 -10.93
C LYS A 241 13.88 -22.62 -11.85
N ASP A 242 13.13 -22.78 -12.93
CA ASP A 242 13.34 -23.88 -13.88
C ASP A 242 14.75 -23.85 -14.47
N LEU A 243 15.23 -22.66 -14.85
CA LEU A 243 16.58 -22.49 -15.39
C LEU A 243 17.65 -22.84 -14.35
N VAL A 244 17.52 -22.37 -13.10
CA VAL A 244 18.49 -22.61 -12.01
C VAL A 244 18.50 -24.06 -11.54
N HIS A 245 17.36 -24.75 -11.55
CA HIS A 245 17.28 -26.16 -11.16
C HIS A 245 17.54 -27.13 -12.32
N GLY A 246 17.48 -26.67 -13.57
CA GLY A 246 17.77 -27.49 -14.75
C GLY A 246 19.20 -28.01 -14.79
N ASN A 247 19.42 -29.19 -15.36
CA ASN A 247 20.76 -29.79 -15.50
C ASN A 247 21.61 -29.09 -16.56
N ILE A 248 22.92 -28.97 -16.32
CA ILE A 248 23.88 -28.39 -17.28
C ILE A 248 24.33 -29.47 -18.27
N ALA A 249 24.25 -29.16 -19.56
CA ALA A 249 24.83 -29.99 -20.62
C ALA A 249 26.32 -29.66 -20.81
N TRP A 250 27.20 -30.56 -20.35
CA TRP A 250 28.66 -30.36 -20.35
C TRP A 250 29.37 -30.88 -21.62
N ASN A 251 28.65 -31.25 -22.69
CA ASN A 251 29.25 -32.06 -23.76
C ASN A 251 30.22 -31.31 -24.67
N SER A 252 30.07 -29.99 -24.80
CA SER A 252 30.94 -29.17 -25.65
C SER A 252 30.99 -27.72 -25.19
N ALA A 253 32.01 -26.99 -25.65
CA ALA A 253 32.16 -25.57 -25.39
C ALA A 253 31.01 -24.75 -26.01
N SER A 254 30.46 -25.20 -27.15
CA SER A 254 29.32 -24.55 -27.80
C SER A 254 28.05 -24.69 -26.95
N GLN A 255 27.76 -25.88 -26.42
CA GLN A 255 26.60 -26.12 -25.58
C GLN A 255 26.67 -25.33 -24.27
N LEU A 256 27.84 -25.30 -23.62
CA LEU A 256 28.04 -24.48 -22.42
C LEU A 256 27.85 -22.98 -22.71
N ARG A 257 28.30 -22.52 -23.88
CA ARG A 257 28.08 -21.14 -24.32
C ARG A 257 26.60 -20.84 -24.60
N GLU A 258 25.86 -21.76 -25.21
CA GLU A 258 24.42 -21.62 -25.43
C GLU A 258 23.68 -21.50 -24.08
N GLN A 259 24.00 -22.38 -23.13
CA GLN A 259 23.46 -22.31 -21.77
C GLN A 259 23.82 -20.99 -21.07
N TYR A 260 25.05 -20.50 -21.21
CA TYR A 260 25.45 -19.19 -20.72
C TYR A 260 24.58 -18.06 -21.29
N ILE A 261 24.30 -18.08 -22.60
CA ILE A 261 23.46 -17.07 -23.26
C ILE A 261 22.04 -17.10 -22.70
N LEU A 262 21.47 -18.29 -22.46
CA LEU A 262 20.14 -18.42 -21.83
C LEU A 262 20.09 -17.77 -20.44
N HIS A 263 21.13 -17.99 -19.62
CA HIS A 263 21.23 -17.36 -18.29
C HIS A 263 21.43 -15.85 -18.39
N GLN A 264 22.20 -15.38 -19.37
CA GLN A 264 22.40 -13.96 -19.61
C GLN A 264 21.10 -13.27 -20.03
N THR A 265 20.36 -13.83 -21.00
CA THR A 265 19.10 -13.26 -21.46
C THR A 265 18.07 -13.18 -20.33
N LEU A 266 17.92 -14.24 -19.53
CA LEU A 266 16.98 -14.22 -18.41
C LEU A 266 17.40 -13.23 -17.31
N LEU A 267 18.70 -13.02 -17.13
CA LEU A 267 19.24 -12.00 -16.22
C LEU A 267 18.93 -10.58 -16.72
N GLU A 268 19.03 -10.33 -18.03
CA GLU A 268 18.67 -9.04 -18.64
C GLU A 268 17.17 -8.75 -18.47
N GLU A 269 16.29 -9.75 -18.63
CA GLU A 269 14.84 -9.64 -18.35
C GLU A 269 14.56 -9.22 -16.89
N SER A 270 15.46 -9.49 -15.93
CA SER A 270 15.25 -9.15 -14.52
C SER A 270 15.24 -7.64 -14.24
N GLU A 271 15.78 -6.81 -15.14
CA GLU A 271 15.78 -5.36 -14.95
C GLU A 271 14.36 -4.76 -15.11
N GLU A 272 13.54 -5.35 -15.99
CA GLU A 272 12.12 -4.98 -16.13
C GLU A 272 11.33 -5.34 -14.87
N ILE A 273 11.70 -6.42 -14.16
CA ILE A 273 11.04 -6.84 -12.91
C ILE A 273 11.18 -5.80 -11.80
N TYR A 274 12.33 -5.15 -11.65
CA TYR A 274 12.47 -4.08 -10.65
C TYR A 274 11.62 -2.85 -11.00
N THR A 275 11.51 -2.54 -12.30
CA THR A 275 10.62 -1.47 -12.77
C THR A 275 9.17 -1.80 -12.44
N ASP A 276 8.75 -3.05 -12.64
CA ASP A 276 7.40 -3.52 -12.26
C ASP A 276 7.19 -3.51 -10.75
N LEU A 277 8.17 -3.92 -9.93
CA LEU A 277 8.08 -3.87 -8.47
C LEU A 277 7.96 -2.43 -7.93
N GLU A 278 8.69 -1.49 -8.52
CA GLU A 278 8.57 -0.06 -8.20
C GLU A 278 7.18 0.46 -8.60
N ALA A 279 6.73 0.16 -9.82
CA ALA A 279 5.41 0.53 -10.30
C ALA A 279 4.30 -0.06 -9.41
N MET A 280 4.39 -1.34 -9.01
CA MET A 280 3.48 -1.96 -8.04
C MET A 280 3.44 -1.17 -6.73
N THR A 281 4.60 -0.75 -6.22
CA THR A 281 4.70 0.06 -4.99
C THR A 281 3.98 1.40 -5.14
N GLU A 282 4.11 2.08 -6.29
CA GLU A 282 3.39 3.33 -6.58
C GLU A 282 1.86 3.12 -6.60
N LYS A 283 1.38 2.05 -7.23
CA LYS A 283 -0.05 1.69 -7.23
C LYS A 283 -0.56 1.46 -5.80
N LEU A 284 0.22 0.77 -4.97
CA LEU A 284 -0.12 0.55 -3.56
C LEU A 284 -0.17 1.85 -2.75
N GLN A 285 0.72 2.81 -3.01
CA GLN A 285 0.66 4.11 -2.34
C GLN A 285 -0.64 4.84 -2.67
N TYR A 286 -1.07 4.82 -3.94
CA TYR A 286 -2.36 5.39 -4.35
C TYR A 286 -3.54 4.72 -3.63
N LEU A 287 -3.57 3.37 -3.67
CA LEU A 287 -4.63 2.54 -3.09
C LEU A 287 -4.72 2.68 -1.56
N SER A 288 -3.60 2.93 -0.88
CA SER A 288 -3.52 2.99 0.60
C SER A 288 -4.49 3.98 1.23
N SER A 289 -4.95 4.99 0.49
CA SER A 289 -5.87 6.01 0.99
C SER A 289 -7.34 5.57 1.02
N VAL A 290 -7.71 4.51 0.30
CA VAL A 290 -9.10 4.00 0.20
C VAL A 290 -9.25 2.51 0.49
N TYR A 291 -8.14 1.77 0.49
CA TYR A 291 -8.09 0.31 0.52
C TYR A 291 -6.95 -0.18 1.42
N CYS A 292 -7.14 -1.31 2.09
CA CYS A 292 -6.09 -1.94 2.91
C CYS A 292 -5.05 -2.63 2.00
N THR A 293 -3.83 -2.11 1.97
CA THR A 293 -2.76 -2.54 1.04
C THR A 293 -1.67 -3.37 1.72
N GLU A 294 -1.81 -3.69 3.01
CA GLU A 294 -0.76 -4.29 3.83
C GLU A 294 -0.29 -5.65 3.28
N LYS A 295 -1.23 -6.54 2.96
CA LYS A 295 -0.93 -7.87 2.39
C LYS A 295 -0.24 -7.77 1.02
N MET A 296 -0.69 -6.85 0.18
CA MET A 296 -0.10 -6.63 -1.15
C MET A 296 1.31 -6.03 -1.03
N SER A 297 1.51 -5.09 -0.10
CA SER A 297 2.83 -4.52 0.19
C SER A 297 3.81 -5.60 0.66
N GLN A 298 3.36 -6.53 1.50
CA GLN A 298 4.18 -7.66 1.92
C GLN A 298 4.53 -8.55 0.71
N GLN A 299 3.57 -8.83 -0.16
CA GLN A 299 3.79 -9.62 -1.38
C GLN A 299 4.86 -8.98 -2.28
N VAL A 300 4.83 -7.66 -2.49
CA VAL A 300 5.87 -6.95 -3.29
C VAL A 300 7.26 -7.13 -2.67
N VAL A 301 7.37 -7.04 -1.34
CA VAL A 301 8.64 -7.25 -0.64
C VAL A 301 9.14 -8.70 -0.80
N GLU A 302 8.25 -9.68 -0.66
CA GLU A 302 8.58 -11.09 -0.83
C GLU A 302 9.04 -11.43 -2.25
N LEU A 303 8.34 -10.90 -3.26
CA LEU A 303 8.72 -11.02 -4.67
C LEU A 303 10.08 -10.39 -4.95
N GLY A 304 10.32 -9.17 -4.44
CA GLY A 304 11.61 -8.49 -4.62
C GLY A 304 12.78 -9.27 -4.01
N ARG A 305 12.58 -9.87 -2.83
CA ARG A 305 13.58 -10.74 -2.19
C ARG A 305 13.84 -12.00 -3.03
N GLU A 306 12.79 -12.69 -3.46
CA GLU A 306 12.91 -13.92 -4.25
C GLU A 306 13.58 -13.67 -5.60
N THR A 307 13.22 -12.57 -6.28
CA THR A 307 13.86 -12.13 -7.52
C THR A 307 15.34 -11.90 -7.34
N GLU A 308 15.76 -11.19 -6.29
CA GLU A 308 17.18 -10.93 -6.04
C GLU A 308 17.96 -12.22 -5.73
N GLU A 309 17.40 -13.14 -4.94
CA GLU A 309 18.02 -14.45 -4.65
C GLU A 309 18.25 -15.27 -5.92
N LEU A 310 17.24 -15.34 -6.78
CA LEU A 310 17.35 -16.02 -8.08
C LEU A 310 18.37 -15.31 -8.98
N ARG A 311 18.37 -13.99 -9.02
CA ARG A 311 19.32 -13.19 -9.80
C ARG A 311 20.77 -13.47 -9.40
N GLN A 312 21.06 -13.51 -8.09
CA GLN A 312 22.40 -13.83 -7.60
C GLN A 312 22.80 -15.27 -7.94
N THR A 313 21.87 -16.21 -7.83
CA THR A 313 22.11 -17.61 -8.20
C THR A 313 22.41 -17.75 -9.69
N ILE A 314 21.65 -17.06 -10.55
CA ILE A 314 21.88 -17.00 -12.00
C ILE A 314 23.25 -16.40 -12.30
N LYS A 315 23.64 -15.29 -11.66
CA LYS A 315 24.96 -14.65 -11.85
C LYS A 315 26.11 -15.60 -11.52
N ILE A 316 26.05 -16.29 -10.38
CA ILE A 316 27.07 -17.27 -9.97
C ILE A 316 27.13 -18.41 -10.99
N ARG A 317 25.99 -18.97 -11.37
CA ARG A 317 25.92 -20.08 -12.33
C ARG A 317 26.44 -19.68 -13.70
N MET A 318 26.11 -18.47 -14.15
CA MET A 318 26.58 -17.89 -15.40
C MET A 318 28.11 -17.73 -15.42
N GLN A 319 28.71 -17.25 -14.32
CA GLN A 319 30.17 -17.17 -14.20
C GLN A 319 30.82 -18.57 -14.31
N ASN A 320 30.27 -19.55 -13.59
CA ASN A 320 30.75 -20.94 -13.66
C ASN A 320 30.66 -21.52 -15.07
N LEU A 321 29.54 -21.29 -15.77
CA LEU A 321 29.33 -21.71 -17.16
C LEU A 321 30.33 -21.04 -18.11
N GLN A 322 30.60 -19.74 -17.92
CA GLN A 322 31.55 -18.99 -18.74
C GLN A 322 32.96 -19.57 -18.62
N ASP A 323 33.37 -19.86 -17.39
CA ASP A 323 34.70 -20.37 -17.09
C ASP A 323 34.86 -21.83 -17.56
N ALA A 324 33.85 -22.67 -17.36
CA ALA A 324 33.83 -24.02 -17.90
C ALA A 324 33.84 -24.03 -19.44
N ALA A 325 33.10 -23.12 -20.10
CA ALA A 325 33.11 -23.02 -21.57
C ALA A 325 34.51 -22.63 -22.11
N LYS A 326 35.23 -21.73 -21.41
CA LYS A 326 36.60 -21.35 -21.77
C LYS A 326 37.56 -22.55 -21.66
N ASP A 327 37.47 -23.32 -20.58
CA ASP A 327 38.34 -24.48 -20.38
C ASP A 327 38.00 -25.61 -21.36
N MET A 328 36.71 -25.87 -21.57
CA MET A 328 36.24 -26.85 -22.56
C MET A 328 36.73 -26.49 -23.96
N LYS A 329 36.68 -25.20 -24.34
CA LYS A 329 37.19 -24.75 -25.65
C LYS A 329 38.69 -25.00 -25.81
N LYS A 330 39.48 -24.80 -24.74
CA LYS A 330 40.93 -25.12 -24.77
C LYS A 330 41.15 -26.62 -24.92
N PHE A 331 40.41 -27.43 -24.17
CA PHE A 331 40.49 -28.88 -24.26
C PHE A 331 40.11 -29.40 -25.66
N GLU A 332 39.01 -28.92 -26.24
CA GLU A 332 38.61 -29.25 -27.62
C GLU A 332 39.68 -28.86 -28.64
N ALA A 333 40.31 -27.69 -28.48
CA ALA A 333 41.38 -27.24 -29.37
C ALA A 333 42.63 -28.13 -29.28
N GLU A 334 43.10 -28.45 -28.08
CA GLU A 334 44.25 -29.34 -27.90
C GLU A 334 43.95 -30.77 -28.35
N LEU A 335 42.73 -31.26 -28.12
CA LEU A 335 42.29 -32.57 -28.61
C LEU A 335 42.32 -32.63 -30.14
N LYS A 336 41.82 -31.59 -30.81
CA LYS A 336 41.87 -31.46 -32.27
C LYS A 336 43.31 -31.35 -32.79
N ASN A 337 44.18 -30.62 -32.08
CA ASN A 337 45.60 -30.52 -32.42
C ASN A 337 46.31 -31.87 -32.32
N LEU A 338 46.02 -32.67 -31.28
CA LEU A 338 46.55 -34.01 -31.11
C LEU A 338 46.03 -34.96 -32.20
N GLN A 339 44.73 -34.92 -32.49
CA GLN A 339 44.13 -35.73 -33.55
C GLN A 339 44.76 -35.43 -34.92
N ALA A 340 44.88 -34.15 -35.31
CA ALA A 340 45.48 -33.77 -36.59
C ALA A 340 46.95 -34.19 -36.68
N ALA A 341 47.71 -34.06 -35.59
CA ALA A 341 49.10 -34.51 -35.54
C ALA A 341 49.22 -36.03 -35.65
N LEU A 342 48.29 -36.77 -35.03
CA LEU A 342 48.25 -38.23 -35.09
C LEU A 342 47.88 -38.71 -36.50
N GLU A 343 46.88 -38.10 -37.13
CA GLU A 343 46.49 -38.40 -38.52
C GLU A 343 47.65 -38.12 -39.48
N GLN A 344 48.32 -36.98 -39.35
CA GLN A 344 49.54 -36.67 -40.13
C GLN A 344 50.60 -37.77 -39.95
N ALA A 345 50.93 -38.10 -38.70
CA ALA A 345 51.95 -39.09 -38.38
C ALA A 345 51.56 -40.51 -38.88
N GLN A 346 50.28 -40.86 -38.86
CA GLN A 346 49.76 -42.09 -39.45
C GLN A 346 49.90 -42.10 -40.97
N THR A 347 49.55 -41.00 -41.66
CA THR A 347 49.70 -40.92 -43.14
C THR A 347 51.15 -41.02 -43.58
N THR A 348 52.08 -40.38 -42.87
CA THR A 348 53.53 -40.51 -43.11
C THR A 348 54.01 -41.95 -42.93
N LEU A 349 53.46 -42.69 -41.96
CA LEU A 349 53.79 -44.09 -41.68
C LEU A 349 53.23 -45.05 -42.74
N THR A 350 51.98 -44.85 -43.19
CA THR A 350 51.29 -45.74 -44.13
C THR A 350 51.51 -45.39 -45.60
N SER A 351 52.34 -44.38 -45.91
CA SER A 351 52.58 -43.97 -47.29
C SER A 351 53.21 -45.11 -48.11
N PRO A 352 52.54 -45.62 -49.16
CA PRO A 352 53.03 -46.71 -49.99
C PRO A 352 54.21 -46.31 -50.88
N GLU A 353 54.45 -45.00 -51.03
CA GLU A 353 55.56 -44.42 -51.81
C GLU A 353 56.92 -44.69 -51.15
N VAL A 354 56.94 -44.83 -49.82
CA VAL A 354 58.17 -45.09 -49.03
C VAL A 354 58.81 -46.43 -49.41
N GLY A 355 58.01 -47.43 -49.77
CA GLY A 355 58.50 -48.74 -50.22
C GLY A 355 59.25 -48.72 -51.55
N ARG A 356 59.17 -47.61 -52.31
CA ARG A 356 59.81 -47.42 -53.63
C ARG A 356 61.09 -46.58 -53.58
N LEU A 357 61.41 -45.99 -52.42
CA LEU A 357 62.56 -45.13 -52.21
C LEU A 357 63.84 -45.94 -51.90
N SER A 358 65.01 -45.33 -52.06
CA SER A 358 66.28 -45.96 -51.67
C SER A 358 66.37 -46.13 -50.15
N LEU A 359 67.21 -47.07 -49.67
CA LEU A 359 67.39 -47.33 -48.24
C LEU A 359 67.81 -46.07 -47.45
N LYS A 360 68.58 -45.17 -48.06
CA LYS A 360 68.99 -43.89 -47.47
C LYS A 360 67.82 -42.92 -47.32
N GLU A 361 66.96 -42.85 -48.34
CA GLU A 361 65.76 -42.01 -48.34
C GLU A 361 64.67 -42.56 -47.40
N GLN A 362 64.53 -43.89 -47.33
CA GLN A 362 63.68 -44.58 -46.36
C GLN A 362 64.10 -44.26 -44.93
N LEU A 363 65.40 -44.26 -44.62
CA LEU A 363 65.89 -43.87 -43.30
C LEU A 363 65.65 -42.40 -42.99
N SER A 364 65.88 -41.48 -43.92
CA SER A 364 65.54 -40.07 -43.70
C SER A 364 64.05 -39.86 -43.48
N HIS A 365 63.19 -40.57 -44.24
CA HIS A 365 61.73 -40.53 -44.06
C HIS A 365 61.32 -41.06 -42.69
N ARG A 366 61.96 -42.12 -42.20
CA ARG A 366 61.69 -42.67 -40.86
C ARG A 366 62.28 -41.85 -39.72
N GLN A 367 63.43 -41.19 -39.92
CA GLN A 367 63.98 -40.22 -38.97
C GLN A 367 63.04 -39.01 -38.84
N HIS A 368 62.47 -38.55 -39.94
CA HIS A 368 61.45 -37.50 -39.94
C HIS A 368 60.20 -37.94 -39.18
N LEU A 369 59.70 -39.15 -39.45
CA LEU A 369 58.58 -39.74 -38.69
C LEU A 369 58.87 -39.81 -37.18
N LEU A 370 60.07 -40.21 -36.77
CA LEU A 370 60.45 -40.22 -35.35
C LEU A 370 60.41 -38.82 -34.72
N SER A 371 60.85 -37.79 -35.45
CA SER A 371 60.73 -36.39 -35.01
C SER A 371 59.25 -35.96 -34.90
N GLU A 372 58.40 -36.37 -35.84
CA GLU A 372 56.95 -36.15 -35.75
C GLU A 372 56.36 -36.84 -34.51
N MET A 373 56.75 -38.08 -34.20
CA MET A 373 56.32 -38.81 -33.00
C MET A 373 56.82 -38.18 -31.70
N GLU A 374 58.05 -37.67 -31.66
CA GLU A 374 58.56 -36.93 -30.50
C GLU A 374 57.75 -35.66 -30.24
N SER A 375 57.26 -35.00 -31.29
CA SER A 375 56.37 -33.85 -31.19
C SER A 375 54.97 -34.16 -30.65
N LEU A 376 54.55 -35.44 -30.61
CA LEU A 376 53.27 -35.86 -30.01
C LEU A 376 53.30 -35.84 -28.49
N LYS A 377 54.45 -36.07 -27.85
CA LYS A 377 54.59 -36.08 -26.38
C LYS A 377 54.09 -34.79 -25.71
N PRO A 378 54.57 -33.58 -26.08
CA PRO A 378 54.07 -32.35 -25.49
C PRO A 378 52.58 -32.09 -25.79
N LYS A 379 52.06 -32.56 -26.93
CA LYS A 379 50.63 -32.44 -27.27
C LYS A 379 49.76 -33.35 -26.40
N VAL A 380 50.20 -34.58 -26.13
CA VAL A 380 49.54 -35.49 -25.18
C VAL A 380 49.51 -34.88 -23.77
N GLN A 381 50.63 -34.31 -23.32
CA GLN A 381 50.70 -33.63 -22.03
C GLN A 381 49.76 -32.41 -21.98
N ALA A 382 49.68 -31.61 -23.05
CA ALA A 382 48.75 -30.49 -23.13
C ALA A 382 47.28 -30.93 -23.02
N VAL A 383 46.89 -32.00 -23.70
CA VAL A 383 45.54 -32.59 -23.59
C VAL A 383 45.25 -33.07 -22.17
N GLN A 384 46.20 -33.73 -21.50
CA GLN A 384 46.06 -34.19 -20.11
C GLN A 384 45.90 -33.02 -19.14
N LEU A 385 46.72 -31.97 -19.28
CA LEU A 385 46.63 -30.76 -18.48
C LEU A 385 45.27 -30.08 -18.66
N CYS A 386 44.82 -29.90 -19.91
CA CYS A 386 43.50 -29.34 -20.19
C CYS A 386 42.37 -30.20 -19.63
N GLN A 387 42.46 -31.53 -19.71
CA GLN A 387 41.47 -32.45 -19.15
C GLN A 387 41.36 -32.33 -17.63
N SER A 388 42.50 -32.28 -16.93
CA SER A 388 42.54 -32.13 -15.46
C SER A 388 42.06 -30.76 -14.97
N ALA A 389 42.14 -29.73 -15.83
CA ALA A 389 41.71 -28.38 -15.53
C ALA A 389 40.22 -28.12 -15.84
N LEU A 390 39.49 -29.10 -16.39
CA LEU A 390 38.06 -28.95 -16.68
C LEU A 390 37.26 -28.76 -15.39
N ARG A 391 36.55 -27.63 -15.29
CA ARG A 391 35.61 -27.33 -14.21
C ARG A 391 34.25 -28.00 -14.45
N ILE A 392 34.25 -29.32 -14.55
CA ILE A 392 33.04 -30.13 -14.72
C ILE A 392 32.92 -31.14 -13.57
N PRO A 393 31.70 -31.54 -13.16
CA PRO A 393 31.52 -32.53 -12.10
C PRO A 393 32.22 -33.87 -12.41
N GLU A 394 32.84 -34.50 -11.40
CA GLU A 394 33.65 -35.72 -11.57
C GLU A 394 32.86 -36.89 -12.18
N ASP A 395 31.59 -37.03 -11.82
CA ASP A 395 30.66 -38.02 -12.36
C ASP A 395 30.38 -37.81 -13.86
N VAL A 396 30.44 -36.56 -14.32
CA VAL A 396 30.29 -36.19 -15.73
C VAL A 396 31.59 -36.39 -16.50
N VAL A 397 32.76 -36.12 -15.91
CA VAL A 397 34.08 -36.35 -16.55
C VAL A 397 34.19 -37.79 -17.05
N ALA A 398 33.80 -38.76 -16.22
CA ALA A 398 33.92 -40.18 -16.52
C ALA A 398 32.97 -40.65 -17.64
N SER A 399 31.87 -39.94 -17.88
CA SER A 399 30.89 -40.27 -18.91
C SER A 399 31.01 -39.43 -20.19
N LEU A 400 31.84 -38.38 -20.16
CA LEU A 400 31.95 -37.40 -21.25
C LEU A 400 32.60 -38.01 -22.51
N PRO A 401 31.95 -37.95 -23.70
CA PRO A 401 32.51 -38.50 -24.94
C PRO A 401 33.86 -37.88 -25.34
N LEU A 402 34.07 -36.59 -25.06
CA LEU A 402 35.34 -35.91 -25.32
C LEU A 402 36.48 -36.47 -24.45
N CYS A 403 36.22 -36.80 -23.18
CA CYS A 403 37.21 -37.43 -22.31
C CYS A 403 37.58 -38.84 -22.79
N HIS A 404 36.58 -39.62 -23.23
CA HIS A 404 36.83 -40.92 -23.86
C HIS A 404 37.65 -40.79 -25.15
N ALA A 405 37.35 -39.80 -25.99
CA ALA A 405 38.10 -39.54 -27.21
C ALA A 405 39.56 -39.15 -26.91
N ALA A 406 39.78 -38.32 -25.89
CA ALA A 406 41.12 -37.96 -25.43
C ALA A 406 41.92 -39.18 -24.97
N LEU A 407 41.32 -40.06 -24.16
CA LEU A 407 41.97 -41.28 -23.71
C LEU A 407 42.38 -42.17 -24.91
N ARG A 408 41.47 -42.39 -25.86
CA ARG A 408 41.78 -43.18 -27.07
C ARG A 408 42.92 -42.57 -27.89
N LEU A 409 42.89 -41.26 -28.13
CA LEU A 409 43.95 -40.59 -28.90
C LEU A 409 45.32 -40.65 -28.21
N GLN A 410 45.35 -40.62 -26.87
CA GLN A 410 46.58 -40.79 -26.09
C GLN A 410 47.14 -42.22 -26.21
N GLU A 411 46.27 -43.23 -26.14
CA GLU A 411 46.64 -44.63 -26.35
C GLU A 411 47.15 -44.88 -27.78
N GLU A 412 46.48 -44.29 -28.78
CA GLU A 412 46.89 -44.40 -30.18
C GLU A 412 48.23 -43.71 -30.45
N ALA A 413 48.46 -42.50 -29.90
CA ALA A 413 49.73 -41.81 -29.99
C ALA A 413 50.86 -42.66 -29.37
N SER A 414 50.60 -43.27 -28.21
CA SER A 414 51.54 -44.17 -27.55
C SER A 414 51.84 -45.40 -28.43
N ARG A 415 50.81 -46.06 -28.97
CA ARG A 415 50.97 -47.23 -29.86
C ARG A 415 51.73 -46.89 -31.14
N LEU A 416 51.44 -45.74 -31.74
CA LEU A 416 52.10 -45.27 -32.96
C LEU A 416 53.58 -44.98 -32.70
N GLN A 417 53.90 -44.34 -31.56
CA GLN A 417 55.29 -44.11 -31.15
C GLN A 417 56.05 -45.43 -30.96
N HIS A 418 55.47 -46.42 -30.27
CA HIS A 418 56.10 -47.75 -30.12
C HIS A 418 56.34 -48.43 -31.47
N THR A 419 55.36 -48.37 -32.37
CA THR A 419 55.45 -48.98 -33.70
C THR A 419 56.54 -48.31 -34.54
N ALA A 420 56.61 -46.97 -34.54
CA ALA A 420 57.62 -46.22 -35.27
C ALA A 420 59.04 -46.53 -34.79
N ILE A 421 59.25 -46.61 -33.48
CA ILE A 421 60.55 -46.98 -32.88
C ILE A 421 60.95 -48.40 -33.28
N GLN A 422 60.03 -49.37 -33.18
CA GLN A 422 60.30 -50.75 -33.57
C GLN A 422 60.68 -50.87 -35.05
N GLN A 423 59.94 -50.20 -35.94
CA GLN A 423 60.26 -50.23 -37.37
C GLN A 423 61.61 -49.59 -37.69
N CYS A 424 62.00 -48.51 -36.99
CA CYS A 424 63.33 -47.90 -37.15
C CYS A 424 64.44 -48.85 -36.70
N ASN A 425 64.27 -49.51 -35.55
CA ASN A 425 65.25 -50.47 -35.02
C ASN A 425 65.47 -51.65 -35.98
N ILE A 426 64.40 -52.15 -36.61
CA ILE A 426 64.49 -53.26 -37.58
C ILE A 426 65.29 -52.84 -38.84
N MET A 427 65.07 -51.64 -39.38
CA MET A 427 65.80 -51.18 -40.57
C MET A 427 67.27 -50.87 -40.28
N GLN A 428 67.58 -50.31 -39.11
CA GLN A 428 68.96 -50.08 -38.67
C GLN A 428 69.72 -51.42 -38.47
N ALA A 429 69.04 -52.46 -37.98
CA ALA A 429 69.58 -53.82 -37.91
C ALA A 429 69.74 -54.48 -39.31
N GLY A 430 68.90 -54.12 -40.28
CA GLY A 430 69.02 -54.54 -41.68
C GLY A 430 70.23 -53.94 -42.41
N GLN A 431 70.55 -52.66 -42.15
CA GLN A 431 71.74 -51.99 -42.69
C GLN A 431 73.05 -52.61 -42.19
N THR A 432 73.11 -52.98 -40.91
CA THR A 432 74.30 -53.61 -40.30
C THR A 432 74.53 -55.04 -40.81
N ARG A 433 73.46 -55.79 -41.14
CA ARG A 433 73.57 -57.11 -41.79
C ARG A 433 73.95 -57.05 -43.27
N GLY A 434 73.55 -56.02 -44.01
CA GLY A 434 73.90 -55.84 -45.43
C GLY A 434 75.37 -55.49 -45.67
N HIS A 435 76.10 -55.01 -44.65
CA HIS A 435 77.55 -54.75 -44.71
C HIS A 435 78.39 -55.94 -44.18
N GLN A 436 77.77 -57.07 -43.83
CA GLN A 436 78.45 -58.31 -43.46
C GLN A 436 78.16 -59.43 -44.47
N GLN A 437 78.63 -59.26 -45.72
CA GLN A 437 78.89 -60.39 -46.62
C GLN A 437 80.39 -60.42 -46.99
N HIS A 438 81.11 -61.28 -46.24
CA HIS A 438 82.44 -61.90 -46.45
C HIS A 438 83.74 -61.05 -46.42
N PRO A 439 84.90 -61.63 -45.97
CA PRO A 439 85.14 -62.98 -45.41
C PRO A 439 85.89 -63.00 -44.06
N GLY A 440 86.00 -64.18 -43.44
CA GLY A 440 87.10 -64.51 -42.52
C GLY A 440 86.69 -65.10 -41.17
N ALA A 441 87.05 -66.36 -40.95
CA ALA A 441 86.86 -67.09 -39.71
C ALA A 441 87.63 -66.49 -38.53
N ALA A 442 87.03 -66.60 -37.34
CA ALA A 442 87.63 -66.65 -35.99
C ALA A 442 88.95 -67.46 -35.97
N SER A 443 89.97 -67.20 -35.15
CA SER A 443 90.20 -66.42 -33.90
C SER A 443 91.71 -66.57 -33.56
N PRO A 444 92.29 -66.17 -32.39
CA PRO A 444 91.82 -65.44 -31.20
C PRO A 444 92.71 -64.17 -30.94
N ASP A 445 92.57 -63.33 -29.91
CA ASP A 445 92.64 -63.60 -28.47
C ASP A 445 92.60 -62.26 -27.67
N PHE A 446 92.45 -62.36 -26.34
CA PHE A 446 92.60 -61.32 -25.28
C PHE A 446 91.37 -60.58 -24.71
N SER A 447 90.78 -61.21 -23.69
CA SER A 447 90.75 -60.80 -22.26
C SER A 447 90.53 -59.33 -21.87
N ALA A 448 89.36 -59.05 -21.25
CA ALA A 448 89.19 -58.37 -19.95
C ALA A 448 87.67 -58.19 -19.68
N ARG A 449 87.05 -59.05 -18.86
CA ARG A 449 86.76 -58.85 -17.42
C ARG A 449 85.95 -57.58 -17.11
N GLY A 450 84.70 -57.78 -16.68
CA GLY A 450 83.80 -56.75 -16.16
C GLY A 450 82.38 -57.25 -15.94
N GLU A 451 82.22 -58.24 -15.05
CA GLU A 451 80.92 -58.63 -14.48
C GLU A 451 80.43 -57.58 -13.47
N MET A 452 79.13 -57.29 -13.51
CA MET A 452 78.18 -57.11 -12.37
C MET A 452 76.88 -56.57 -12.98
N GLU A 453 75.88 -57.40 -13.30
CA GLU A 453 74.90 -58.01 -12.38
C GLU A 453 74.09 -56.94 -11.60
N VAL A 454 72.94 -56.55 -12.14
CA VAL A 454 71.57 -56.88 -11.68
C VAL A 454 71.30 -56.53 -10.21
N VAL A 455 70.42 -55.55 -9.99
CA VAL A 455 69.47 -55.62 -8.86
C VAL A 455 68.09 -55.18 -9.35
N ALA A 456 67.18 -56.14 -9.38
CA ALA A 456 65.74 -55.95 -9.33
C ALA A 456 65.23 -56.61 -8.03
N LYS A 457 64.07 -56.13 -7.52
CA LYS A 457 63.24 -56.58 -6.36
C LYS A 457 63.51 -55.84 -5.04
N HIS A 458 62.55 -55.46 -4.20
CA HIS A 458 61.10 -55.74 -3.97
C HIS A 458 60.42 -54.45 -3.43
N GLN A 459 59.15 -54.11 -3.67
CA GLN A 459 57.88 -54.64 -3.11
C GLN A 459 57.75 -54.67 -1.57
N GLY A 460 56.64 -54.10 -1.06
CA GLY A 460 56.06 -54.33 0.28
C GLY A 460 56.30 -53.18 1.27
N GLU A 461 55.32 -52.29 1.47
CA GLU A 461 54.33 -52.34 2.58
C GLU A 461 54.91 -51.88 3.94
N ASP A 462 54.41 -50.75 4.46
CA ASP A 462 53.37 -50.72 5.50
C ASP A 462 53.52 -49.52 6.46
N THR A 463 52.38 -49.08 7.00
CA THR A 463 52.18 -48.17 8.15
C THR A 463 52.54 -46.69 7.93
N GLY A 464 51.73 -45.69 8.25
CA GLY A 464 50.68 -45.60 9.25
C GLY A 464 51.03 -44.47 10.23
N LEU A 465 50.18 -43.44 10.27
CA LEU A 465 49.84 -42.60 11.43
C LEU A 465 50.71 -41.38 11.86
N ILE A 466 50.01 -40.23 11.89
CA ILE A 466 50.01 -39.13 12.90
C ILE A 466 51.29 -38.26 12.95
N GLY A 467 51.31 -36.94 13.11
CA GLY A 467 50.41 -35.80 13.41
C GLY A 467 51.32 -34.55 13.27
N ASP A 468 50.86 -33.35 12.95
CA ASP A 468 50.00 -32.42 13.71
C ASP A 468 49.33 -31.42 12.75
#